data_AF-A0A1F7RJJ6-F1
#
_entry.id   AF-A0A1F7RJJ6-F1
#
_cell.length_a   1.000
_cell.length_b   1.000
_cell.length_c   1.000
_cell.angle_alpha   90.00
_cell.angle_beta   90.00
_cell.angle_gamma   90.00
#
_symmetry.space_group_name_H-M   'P 1'
#
loop_
_entity.id
_entity.type
_entity.pdbx_description
1 polymer ?
#
loop_
_entity_poly.entity_id
_entity_poly.type
_entity_poly.pdbx_seq_one_letter_code
_entity_poly.pdbx_strand_id
1 'polypeptide(L)' 'MEPIVIAIGIVLIIEGLPYFCIPDQVKEISKKIQEIKSSSLRIFGISIMILGLILVYVARRYIPY' A
#
# COMPACT_ATOMS: atom_id res chain seq x y z
N MET A 1 15.78 13.73 7.58
CA MET A 1 15.33 13.78 6.17
C MET A 1 15.59 12.46 5.44
N GLU A 2 16.74 11.81 5.66
CA GLU A 2 17.09 10.51 5.05
C GLU A 2 16.06 9.37 5.22
N PRO A 3 15.48 9.09 6.42
CA PRO A 3 14.57 7.94 6.58
C PRO A 3 13.25 8.10 5.82
N ILE A 4 12.78 9.34 5.61
CA ILE A 4 11.56 9.61 4.83
C ILE A 4 11.82 9.31 3.35
N VAL A 5 12.98 9.75 2.82
CA VAL A 5 13.36 9.50 1.43
C VAL A 5 13.53 8.00 1.19
N ILE A 6 14.15 7.27 2.11
CA ILE A 6 14.29 5.80 2.04
C ILE A 6 12.91 5.12 2.06
N ALA A 7 12.02 5.53 2.98
CA ALA A 7 10.67 4.97 3.06
C ALA A 7 9.89 5.18 1.75
N ILE A 8 9.96 6.39 1.18
CA ILE A 8 9.35 6.69 -0.13
C ILE A 8 9.95 5.80 -1.22
N GLY A 9 11.28 5.65 -1.27
CA GLY A 9 11.95 4.78 -2.24
C GLY A 9 11.49 3.32 -2.16
N ILE A 10 11.37 2.78 -0.94
CA ILE A 10 10.86 1.41 -0.72
C ILE A 10 9.41 1.28 -1.19
N VAL A 11 8.54 2.24 -0.86
CA VAL A 11 7.14 2.24 -1.33
C VAL A 11 7.07 2.23 -2.85
N LEU A 12 7.87 3.05 -3.53
CA LEU A 12 7.90 3.09 -5.01
C LEU A 12 8.35 1.75 -5.62
N ILE A 13 9.34 1.09 -5.03
CA ILE A 13 9.79 -0.24 -5.50
C ILE A 13 8.67 -1.27 -5.33
N ILE A 14 8.05 -1.33 -4.14
CA ILE A 14 6.98 -2.29 -3.84
C ILE A 14 5.77 -2.06 -4.74
N GLU A 15 5.35 -0.80 -4.91
CA GLU A 15 4.23 -0.44 -5.79
C GLU A 15 4.56 -0.72 -7.25
N GLY A 16 5.81 -0.54 -7.71
CA GLY A 16 6.22 -0.81 -9.09
C GLY A 16 6.33 -2.30 -9.43
N LEU A 17 6.62 -3.16 -8.45
CA LEU A 17 6.93 -4.57 -8.67
C LEU A 17 5.80 -5.36 -9.36
N PRO A 18 4.50 -5.25 -8.97
CA PRO A 18 3.42 -5.92 -9.67
C PRO A 18 3.29 -5.50 -11.14
N TYR A 19 3.50 -4.22 -11.44
CA TYR A 19 3.43 -3.72 -12.82
C TYR A 19 4.56 -4.28 -13.69
N PHE A 20 5.73 -4.57 -13.11
CA PHE A 20 6.86 -5.15 -13.82
C PHE A 20 6.74 -6.67 -13.99
N CYS A 21 6.42 -7.39 -12.90
CA CYS A 21 6.42 -8.85 -12.91
C CYS A 21 5.13 -9.46 -13.47
N ILE A 22 3.97 -8.85 -13.22
CA ILE A 22 2.64 -9.40 -13.52
C ILE A 22 1.68 -8.35 -14.14
N PRO A 23 2.06 -7.70 -15.25
CA PRO A 23 1.31 -6.57 -15.82
C PRO A 23 -0.11 -6.93 -16.26
N ASP A 24 -0.34 -8.13 -16.78
CA ASP A 24 -1.66 -8.52 -17.29
C ASP A 24 -2.65 -8.82 -16.16
N GLN A 25 -2.17 -9.39 -15.05
CA GLN A 25 -2.98 -9.56 -13.85
C GLN A 25 -3.39 -8.21 -13.26
N VAL A 26 -2.49 -7.23 -13.24
CA VAL A 26 -2.80 -5.87 -12.76
C VAL A 26 -3.88 -5.22 -13.62
N LYS A 27 -3.84 -5.37 -14.95
CA LYS A 27 -4.90 -4.89 -15.85
C LYS A 27 -6.25 -5.55 -15.56
N GLU A 28 -6.28 -6.86 -15.36
CA GLU A 28 -7.50 -7.60 -15.02
C GLU A 28 -8.09 -7.17 -13.68
N ILE A 29 -7.24 -7.00 -12.66
CA ILE A 29 -7.67 -6.48 -11.34
C ILE A 29 -8.23 -5.06 -11.48
N SER A 30 -7.57 -4.20 -12.27
CA SER A 30 -8.03 -2.82 -12.51
C SER A 30 -9.43 -2.77 -13.13
N LYS A 31 -9.74 -3.66 -14.10
CA LYS A 31 -11.09 -3.78 -14.65
C LYS A 31 -12.11 -4.14 -13.57
N LYS A 32 -11.80 -5.13 -12.72
CA LYS A 32 -12.70 -5.54 -11.62
C LYS A 32 -12.88 -4.43 -10.59
N ILE A 33 -11.84 -3.64 -10.31
CA ILE A 33 -11.91 -2.52 -9.38
C ILE A 33 -12.92 -1.46 -9.85
N GLN A 34 -13.04 -1.24 -11.17
CA GLN A 34 -14.01 -0.29 -11.73
C GLN A 34 -15.47 -0.69 -11.47
N GLU A 35 -15.75 -1.98 -11.29
CA GLU A 35 -17.09 -2.49 -10.98
C GLU A 35 -17.46 -2.32 -9.49
N ILE A 36 -16.47 -2.11 -8.62
CA ILE A 36 -16.70 -1.94 -7.18
C ILE A 36 -17.12 -0.49 -6.89
N LYS A 37 -18.18 -0.32 -6.11
CA LYS A 37 -18.65 1.01 -5.68
C LYS A 37 -17.55 1.80 -4.98
N SER A 38 -17.42 3.08 -5.32
CA SER A 38 -16.41 3.98 -4.74
C SER A 38 -16.48 4.09 -3.21
N SER A 39 -17.66 3.93 -2.60
CA SER A 39 -17.80 3.90 -1.15
C SER A 39 -17.13 2.66 -0.52
N SER A 40 -17.25 1.49 -1.14
CA SER A 40 -16.57 0.27 -0.67
C SER A 40 -15.06 0.38 -0.83
N LEU A 41 -14.58 0.96 -1.95
CA LEU A 41 -13.16 1.26 -2.16
C LEU A 41 -12.59 2.19 -1.08
N ARG A 42 -13.33 3.25 -0.71
CA ARG A 42 -12.93 4.18 0.34
C ARG A 42 -12.85 3.51 1.71
N ILE A 43 -13.81 2.66 2.05
CA ILE A 43 -13.82 1.90 3.31
C ILE A 43 -12.64 0.91 3.33
N PHE A 44 -12.38 0.24 2.22
CA PHE A 44 -11.22 -0.65 2.09
C PHE A 44 -9.90 0.13 2.25
N GLY A 45 -9.76 1.25 1.55
CA GLY A 45 -8.57 2.10 1.63
C GLY A 45 -8.31 2.62 3.04
N ILE A 46 -9.32 3.17 3.73
CA ILE A 46 -9.13 3.66 5.10
C ILE A 46 -8.81 2.52 6.08
N SER A 47 -9.38 1.33 5.88
CA SER A 47 -9.06 0.15 6.70
C SER A 47 -7.58 -0.24 6.56
N ILE A 48 -7.05 -0.26 5.33
CA ILE A 48 -5.62 -0.51 5.08
C ILE A 48 -4.76 0.60 5.70
N MET A 49 -5.14 1.87 5.56
CA MET A 49 -4.39 2.98 6.14
C MET A 49 -4.31 2.87 7.67
N ILE A 50 -5.42 2.53 8.34
CA ILE A 50 -5.46 2.33 9.79
C ILE A 50 -4.56 1.17 10.20
N LEU A 51 -4.62 0.04 9.49
CA LEU A 51 -3.76 -1.12 9.74
C LEU A 51 -2.28 -0.76 9.58
N GLY A 52 -1.93 -0.04 8.52
CA GLY A 52 -0.56 0.45 8.30
C GLY A 52 -0.09 1.39 9.42
N LEU A 53 -0.95 2.30 9.88
CA LEU A 53 -0.65 3.20 11.00
C LEU A 53 -0.42 2.44 12.31
N ILE A 54 -1.26 1.43 12.60
CA ILE A 54 -1.09 0.56 13.77
C ILE A 54 0.25 -0.18 13.68
N LEU A 55 0.59 -0.72 12.52
CA LEU A 55 1.86 -1.43 12.31
C LEU A 55 3.05 -0.51 12.55
N VAL A 56 3.05 0.71 12.01
CA VAL A 56 4.10 1.71 12.24
C VAL A 56 4.19 2.06 13.73
N TYR A 57 3.06 2.25 14.40
CA TYR A 57 3.02 2.56 15.83
C TYR A 57 3.62 1.43 16.68
N VAL A 58 3.21 0.20 16.41
CA VAL A 58 3.72 -1.01 17.10
C VAL A 58 5.22 -1.18 16.82
N ALA A 59 5.65 -1.10 15.56
CA ALA A 59 7.06 -1.18 15.20
C ALA A 59 7.88 -0.13 15.96
N ARG A 60 7.43 1.12 15.99
CA ARG A 60 8.11 2.19 16.74
C ARG A 60 8.12 1.97 18.26
N ARG A 61 7.10 1.32 18.81
CA ARG A 61 6.97 1.10 20.26
C ARG A 61 7.76 -0.11 20.76
N TYR A 62 7.84 -1.17 19.97
CA TYR A 62 8.40 -2.46 20.38
C TYR A 62 9.76 -2.77 19.77
N ILE A 63 10.22 -2.03 18.77
CA ILE A 63 11.58 -2.14 18.25
C ILE A 63 12.41 -1.06 18.95
N PRO A 64 13.18 -1.40 20.00
CA PRO A 64 14.11 -0.47 20.60
C PRO A 64 15.28 -0.29 19.62
N TYR A 65 15.44 0.94 19.12
CA TYR A 65 16.65 1.36 18.42
C TYR A 65 17.76 1.61 19.43
#